data_AF-A0AAN8HCI0-F1
#
_entry.id   AF-A0AAN8HCI0-F1
#
_cell.length_a   1.000
_cell.length_b   1.000
_cell.length_c   1.000
_cell.angle_alpha   90.00
_cell.angle_beta   90.00
_cell.angle_gamma   90.00
#
_symmetry.space_group_name_H-M   'P 1'
#
loop_
_entity.id
_entity.type
_entity.pdbx_description
1 polymer ?
#
loop_
_entity_poly.entity_id
_entity_poly.type
_entity_poly.pdbx_seq_one_letter_code
_entity_poly.pdbx_strand_id
1 'polypeptide(L)'
;MSRQVVRTSKFRHVFGQAAKNDQCYDDIRVSRVTWDSSFCAVNPKFVALIIEASGGGAFLVLPLHKTGRIDKSYPTVCGHTGPVLDIDWCPHNDHVIASGSEDCTVMVWQIPENGLVTSMAEPVVILEGHSKRVGIITWHPTARNVLLSAGCDNQIIIWNVGTGEAMINLDDMHPDVIYSATWNRNGSLICTSCKDKAIRVIDPRKEAVIAEKEKAHDGARPMRAIFLADGNILTTGFSRMSERQLSLWNANNMEEPMTVTEMDTSNGVLLPFYDPDTGVVYLCGKGDSSIRYFEITDQAPYVHFLSTFTTKEPQRGMGYMPKRGLDVNKCEIARFFKLHERKCEPIVMTVPRKSDLFQDDLYPDTSGPDPALEAEDWFDGKNGDPILISLKNGYVQGKNREFKVVKKNILDGKATKNTENSSPANKSASPTPSIKSEAKLEEILKEIKSLKDLVSSQEKRIIKLEDQMSKIAI
;
A
#
# COMPACT_ATOMS: atom_id res chain seq x y z
N MET A 1 35.29 -36.24 -10.45
CA MET A 1 34.63 -35.01 -10.93
C MET A 1 33.13 -35.25 -10.91
N SER A 2 32.45 -34.88 -9.83
CA SER A 2 30.99 -34.90 -9.80
C SER A 2 30.49 -33.87 -10.82
N ARG A 3 29.67 -34.31 -11.77
CA ARG A 3 28.96 -33.40 -12.66
C ARG A 3 28.04 -32.55 -11.77
N GLN A 4 28.40 -31.29 -11.58
CA GLN A 4 27.55 -30.33 -10.89
C GLN A 4 26.26 -30.20 -11.73
N VAL A 5 25.18 -30.83 -11.27
CA VAL A 5 23.88 -30.74 -11.92
C VAL A 5 23.47 -29.27 -11.85
N VAL A 6 23.52 -28.58 -12.99
CA VAL A 6 23.08 -27.18 -13.08
C VAL A 6 21.60 -27.17 -12.72
N ARG A 7 21.23 -26.45 -11.65
CA ARG A 7 19.83 -26.31 -11.23
C ARG A 7 19.01 -25.78 -12.40
N THR A 8 17.98 -26.53 -12.80
CA THR A 8 17.03 -26.09 -13.81
C THR A 8 16.04 -25.11 -13.18
N SER A 9 16.20 -23.83 -13.49
CA SER A 9 15.24 -22.79 -13.13
C SER A 9 14.55 -22.26 -14.37
N LYS A 10 13.21 -22.15 -14.33
CA LYS A 10 12.43 -21.49 -15.38
C LYS A 10 12.74 -19.99 -15.49
N PHE A 11 13.31 -19.39 -14.45
CA PHE A 11 13.63 -17.97 -14.34
C PHE A 11 15.10 -17.64 -14.59
N ARG A 12 15.94 -18.64 -14.90
CA ARG A 12 17.38 -18.48 -15.12
C ARG A 12 17.73 -17.40 -16.15
N HIS A 13 16.88 -17.22 -17.15
CA HIS A 13 17.07 -16.31 -18.28
C HIS A 13 16.13 -15.10 -18.23
N VAL A 14 15.53 -14.80 -17.08
CA VAL A 14 14.83 -13.53 -16.89
C VAL A 14 15.79 -12.39 -17.18
N PHE A 15 15.32 -11.41 -17.94
CA PHE A 15 16.08 -10.19 -18.23
C PHE A 15 15.18 -8.96 -18.08
N GLY A 16 15.80 -7.85 -17.70
CA GLY A 16 15.14 -6.55 -17.63
C GLY A 16 15.35 -5.76 -18.91
N GLN A 17 14.31 -5.06 -19.36
CA GLN A 17 14.37 -4.14 -20.49
C GLN A 17 13.76 -2.80 -20.08
N ALA A 18 14.55 -1.73 -20.16
CA ALA A 18 14.04 -0.37 -19.99
C ALA A 18 13.08 -0.02 -21.14
N ALA A 19 11.97 0.61 -20.79
CA ALA A 19 11.02 1.12 -21.77
C ALA A 19 11.66 2.24 -22.62
N LYS A 20 11.09 2.46 -23.80
CA LYS A 20 11.54 3.55 -24.67
C LYS A 20 11.19 4.91 -24.05
N ASN A 21 11.88 5.97 -24.48
CA ASN A 21 11.71 7.30 -23.88
C ASN A 21 10.26 7.83 -24.02
N ASP A 22 9.57 7.53 -25.12
CA ASP A 22 8.16 7.88 -25.33
C ASP A 22 7.18 7.15 -24.39
N GLN A 23 7.63 6.08 -23.75
CA GLN A 23 6.90 5.29 -22.75
C GLN A 23 7.28 5.64 -21.31
N CYS A 24 8.20 6.61 -21.13
CA CYS A 24 8.59 7.11 -19.82
C CYS A 24 7.74 8.31 -19.42
N TYR A 25 7.85 8.75 -18.17
CA TYR A 25 7.21 9.97 -17.69
C TYR A 25 8.29 10.99 -17.36
N ASP A 26 8.37 12.08 -18.12
CA ASP A 26 9.48 13.04 -18.07
C ASP A 26 9.06 14.38 -17.44
N ASP A 27 10.05 15.16 -16.98
CA ASP A 27 9.90 16.49 -16.37
C ASP A 27 9.15 16.46 -15.00
N ILE A 28 9.20 15.32 -14.30
CA ILE A 28 8.61 15.13 -12.97
C ILE A 28 9.66 15.41 -11.89
N ARG A 29 9.42 16.38 -11.00
CA ARG A 29 10.34 16.66 -9.86
C ARG A 29 10.11 15.68 -8.72
N VAL A 30 10.85 14.57 -8.71
CA VAL A 30 10.77 13.56 -7.64
C VAL A 30 11.26 14.14 -6.32
N SER A 31 10.60 13.78 -5.22
CA SER A 31 10.96 14.24 -3.88
C SER A 31 12.43 13.96 -3.54
N ARG A 32 13.04 14.92 -2.84
CA ARG A 32 14.42 14.86 -2.35
C ARG A 32 14.51 14.56 -0.86
N VAL A 33 13.36 14.34 -0.21
CA VAL A 33 13.29 14.00 1.22
C VAL A 33 14.11 12.72 1.47
N THR A 34 14.92 12.74 2.51
CA THR A 34 15.71 11.57 2.93
C THR A 34 14.81 10.63 3.72
N TRP A 35 14.15 9.72 3.03
CA TRP A 35 13.31 8.68 3.61
C TRP A 35 13.46 7.38 2.81
N ASP A 36 13.40 6.23 3.46
CA ASP A 36 13.71 4.93 2.84
C ASP A 36 12.46 4.17 2.33
N SER A 37 11.34 4.85 2.08
CA SER A 37 10.19 4.29 1.34
C SER A 37 10.47 4.29 -0.17
N SER A 38 9.61 3.66 -0.95
CA SER A 38 9.80 3.51 -2.39
C SER A 38 9.64 4.80 -3.20
N PHE A 39 8.92 5.81 -2.67
CA PHE A 39 8.48 7.05 -3.34
C PHE A 39 7.58 6.88 -4.56
N CYS A 40 7.25 5.64 -4.93
CA CYS A 40 6.41 5.34 -6.08
C CYS A 40 5.51 4.15 -5.78
N ALA A 41 4.21 4.34 -6.02
CA ALA A 41 3.22 3.28 -5.93
C ALA A 41 2.49 3.19 -7.26
N VAL A 42 2.28 1.96 -7.75
CA VAL A 42 1.68 1.73 -9.07
C VAL A 42 0.60 0.68 -8.94
N ASN A 43 -0.47 0.83 -9.71
CA ASN A 43 -1.49 -0.18 -9.88
C ASN A 43 -1.84 -0.31 -11.37
N PRO A 44 -2.77 -1.19 -11.77
CA PRO A 44 -3.10 -1.40 -13.17
C PRO A 44 -3.70 -0.19 -13.92
N LYS A 45 -4.06 0.91 -13.23
CA LYS A 45 -4.64 2.12 -13.83
C LYS A 45 -3.71 3.34 -13.75
N PHE A 46 -2.98 3.48 -12.65
CA PHE A 46 -2.25 4.70 -12.32
C PHE A 46 -0.83 4.43 -11.84
N VAL A 47 0.05 5.39 -12.09
CA VAL A 47 1.34 5.55 -11.41
C VAL A 47 1.25 6.77 -10.49
N ALA A 48 1.61 6.58 -9.22
CA ALA A 48 1.69 7.63 -8.22
C ALA A 48 3.15 7.87 -7.81
N LEU A 49 3.55 9.13 -7.69
CA LEU A 49 4.93 9.54 -7.38
C LEU A 49 4.96 10.64 -6.34
N ILE A 50 5.75 10.48 -5.29
CA ILE A 50 5.99 11.56 -4.33
C ILE A 50 6.89 12.61 -4.98
N ILE A 51 6.42 13.86 -5.02
CA ILE A 51 7.10 14.97 -5.68
C ILE A 51 7.56 16.04 -4.69
N GLU A 52 8.48 16.88 -5.12
CA GLU A 52 8.87 18.07 -4.36
C GLU A 52 7.74 19.11 -4.38
N ALA A 53 7.35 19.58 -3.20
CA ALA A 53 6.34 20.62 -3.00
C ALA A 53 6.93 21.79 -2.20
N SER A 54 6.61 23.03 -2.58
CA SER A 54 7.21 24.25 -1.99
C SER A 54 6.57 24.72 -0.67
N GLY A 55 5.51 24.07 -0.18
CA GLY A 55 4.73 24.55 0.96
C GLY A 55 3.80 23.53 1.61
N GLY A 56 4.21 22.27 1.68
CA GLY A 56 3.43 21.17 2.24
C GLY A 56 3.88 19.82 1.67
N GLY A 57 2.96 18.86 1.59
CA GLY A 57 3.19 17.56 0.95
C GLY A 57 2.33 17.39 -0.30
N ALA A 58 2.94 16.89 -1.36
CA ALA A 58 2.20 16.53 -2.57
C ALA A 58 2.75 15.27 -3.23
N PHE A 59 1.87 14.57 -3.94
CA PHE A 59 2.22 13.50 -4.85
C PHE A 59 1.44 13.65 -6.16
N LEU A 60 2.03 13.13 -7.23
CA LEU A 60 1.49 13.12 -8.57
C LEU A 60 0.76 11.80 -8.80
N VAL A 61 -0.38 11.82 -9.49
CA VAL A 61 -1.09 10.61 -9.96
C VAL A 61 -1.36 10.73 -11.45
N LEU A 62 -0.80 9.83 -12.25
CA LEU A 62 -0.93 9.80 -13.70
C LEU A 62 -1.60 8.50 -14.13
N PRO A 63 -2.58 8.54 -15.05
CA PRO A 63 -3.00 7.35 -15.77
C PRO A 63 -1.79 6.71 -16.49
N LEU A 64 -1.71 5.37 -16.53
CA LEU A 64 -0.55 4.67 -17.10
C LEU A 64 -0.30 4.98 -18.59
N HIS A 65 -1.34 5.37 -19.33
CA HIS A 65 -1.24 5.72 -20.75
C HIS A 65 -0.74 7.16 -20.96
N LYS A 66 -0.65 7.99 -19.91
CA LYS A 66 -0.21 9.38 -19.99
C LYS A 66 1.32 9.48 -19.89
N THR A 67 2.01 8.91 -20.86
CA THR A 67 3.48 8.94 -20.97
C THR A 67 3.98 10.20 -21.70
N GLY A 68 5.29 10.39 -21.73
CA GLY A 68 5.99 11.54 -22.28
C GLY A 68 6.20 12.65 -21.25
N ARG A 69 6.36 13.87 -21.75
CA ARG A 69 6.61 15.06 -20.92
C ARG A 69 5.35 15.46 -20.15
N ILE A 70 5.46 15.52 -18.83
CA ILE A 70 4.39 15.97 -17.95
C ILE A 70 4.50 17.48 -17.74
N ASP A 71 3.39 18.20 -17.88
CA ASP A 71 3.37 19.65 -17.66
C ASP A 71 3.63 19.98 -16.18
N LYS A 72 4.37 21.06 -15.93
CA LYS A 72 4.67 21.52 -14.56
C LYS A 72 3.43 21.97 -13.80
N SER A 73 2.37 22.37 -14.49
CA SER A 73 1.07 22.73 -13.91
C SER A 73 0.11 21.54 -13.84
N TYR A 74 0.56 20.31 -14.13
CA TYR A 74 -0.31 19.15 -14.05
C TYR A 74 -0.85 19.00 -12.62
N PRO A 75 -2.15 18.73 -12.45
CA PRO A 75 -2.78 18.55 -11.15
C PRO A 75 -2.09 17.55 -10.22
N THR A 76 -2.04 17.87 -8.94
CA THR A 76 -1.43 17.03 -7.90
C THR A 76 -2.42 16.72 -6.79
N VAL A 77 -2.12 15.71 -5.99
CA VAL A 77 -2.80 15.51 -4.70
C VAL A 77 -2.02 16.30 -3.65
N CYS A 78 -2.67 17.27 -3.03
CA CYS A 78 -2.05 18.30 -2.19
C CYS A 78 -2.97 18.75 -1.04
N GLY A 79 -3.13 17.92 0.00
CA GLY A 79 -3.78 18.32 1.25
C GLY A 79 -2.90 18.20 2.50
N HIS A 80 -1.75 17.51 2.40
CA HIS A 80 -0.81 17.39 3.51
C HIS A 80 -0.08 18.70 3.78
N THR A 81 0.11 19.02 5.06
CA THR A 81 0.81 20.24 5.51
C THR A 81 2.32 20.00 5.70
N GLY A 82 2.77 18.75 5.62
CA GLY A 82 4.19 18.36 5.64
C GLY A 82 4.52 17.41 4.49
N PRO A 83 5.81 17.17 4.19
CA PRO A 83 6.21 16.24 3.14
C PRO A 83 5.57 14.86 3.25
N VAL A 84 5.09 14.33 2.13
CA VAL A 84 4.61 12.95 2.05
C VAL A 84 5.81 12.02 2.09
N LEU A 85 5.75 11.02 2.96
CA LEU A 85 6.83 10.06 3.21
C LEU A 85 6.54 8.70 2.58
N ASP A 86 5.27 8.31 2.46
CA ASP A 86 4.90 7.02 1.90
C ASP A 86 3.53 7.07 1.22
N ILE A 87 3.32 6.25 0.19
CA ILE A 87 2.08 6.15 -0.58
C ILE A 87 1.80 4.68 -0.93
N ASP A 88 0.55 4.23 -0.78
CA ASP A 88 0.18 2.85 -1.08
C ASP A 88 -1.24 2.74 -1.67
N TRP A 89 -1.36 1.98 -2.76
CA TRP A 89 -2.64 1.76 -3.43
C TRP A 89 -3.45 0.69 -2.70
N CYS A 90 -4.75 0.91 -2.55
CA CYS A 90 -5.64 -0.10 -2.00
C CYS A 90 -5.66 -1.34 -2.92
N PRO A 91 -5.35 -2.55 -2.40
CA PRO A 91 -5.33 -3.76 -3.22
C PRO A 91 -6.72 -4.12 -3.75
N HIS A 92 -7.78 -3.64 -3.09
CA HIS A 92 -9.18 -3.93 -3.41
C HIS A 92 -9.90 -2.84 -4.21
N ASN A 93 -9.25 -1.69 -4.45
CA ASN A 93 -9.82 -0.60 -5.25
C ASN A 93 -8.72 0.20 -5.95
N ASP A 94 -8.64 0.05 -7.28
CA ASP A 94 -7.62 0.69 -8.11
C ASP A 94 -7.74 2.23 -8.18
N HIS A 95 -8.76 2.83 -7.57
CA HIS A 95 -8.91 4.29 -7.47
C HIS A 95 -8.61 4.83 -6.07
N VAL A 96 -8.31 3.98 -5.08
CA VAL A 96 -8.07 4.43 -3.71
C VAL A 96 -6.59 4.32 -3.38
N ILE A 97 -6.00 5.42 -2.89
CA ILE A 97 -4.60 5.49 -2.46
C ILE A 97 -4.54 6.12 -1.06
N ALA A 98 -3.66 5.61 -0.21
CA ALA A 98 -3.34 6.20 1.08
C ALA A 98 -1.98 6.93 1.00
N SER A 99 -1.81 7.96 1.82
CA SER A 99 -0.54 8.69 1.97
C SER A 99 -0.23 8.97 3.44
N GLY A 100 1.01 8.72 3.85
CA GLY A 100 1.54 9.07 5.17
C GLY A 100 2.52 10.26 5.08
N SER A 101 2.51 11.14 6.06
CA SER A 101 3.18 12.45 5.99
C SER A 101 3.94 12.84 7.25
N GLU A 102 4.87 13.79 7.10
CA GLU A 102 5.51 14.49 8.22
C GLU A 102 4.56 15.29 9.10
N ASP A 103 3.35 15.60 8.63
CA ASP A 103 2.29 16.24 9.43
C ASP A 103 1.59 15.32 10.44
N CYS A 104 2.08 14.08 10.59
CA CYS A 104 1.58 13.06 11.52
C CYS A 104 0.20 12.47 11.14
N THR A 105 -0.33 12.80 9.96
CA THR A 105 -1.61 12.26 9.48
C THR A 105 -1.41 11.20 8.42
N VAL A 106 -2.40 10.31 8.31
CA VAL A 106 -2.60 9.48 7.11
C VAL A 106 -3.86 9.97 6.41
N MET A 107 -3.75 10.24 5.11
CA MET A 107 -4.89 10.66 4.30
C MET A 107 -5.21 9.60 3.25
N VAL A 108 -6.50 9.38 3.00
CA VAL A 108 -6.99 8.44 1.97
C VAL A 108 -7.74 9.20 0.90
N TRP A 109 -7.40 8.91 -0.35
CA TRP A 109 -7.84 9.66 -1.53
C TRP A 109 -8.56 8.73 -2.50
N GLN A 110 -9.61 9.25 -3.15
CA GLN A 110 -10.28 8.58 -4.25
C GLN A 110 -9.98 9.31 -5.56
N ILE A 111 -9.19 8.68 -6.41
CA ILE A 111 -8.73 9.21 -7.68
C ILE A 111 -9.83 9.05 -8.74
N PRO A 112 -10.17 10.10 -9.51
CA PRO A 112 -11.13 9.99 -10.60
C PRO A 112 -10.66 9.00 -11.68
N GLU A 113 -11.61 8.35 -12.36
CA GLU A 113 -11.33 7.30 -13.35
C GLU A 113 -10.39 7.77 -14.48
N ASN A 114 -10.52 9.02 -14.92
CA ASN A 114 -9.70 9.61 -15.98
C ASN A 114 -8.44 10.31 -15.46
N GLY A 115 -8.09 10.11 -14.17
CA GLY A 115 -7.04 10.86 -13.49
C GLY A 115 -7.47 12.26 -13.05
N LEU A 116 -6.51 13.04 -12.57
CA LEU A 116 -6.76 14.36 -12.00
C LEU A 116 -6.99 15.42 -13.10
N VAL A 117 -8.09 16.16 -12.99
CA VAL A 117 -8.39 17.34 -13.83
C VAL A 117 -8.01 18.64 -13.11
N THR A 118 -8.19 18.67 -11.79
CA THR A 118 -7.79 19.74 -10.89
C THR A 118 -7.04 19.16 -9.70
N SER A 119 -6.17 19.94 -9.07
CA SER A 119 -5.47 19.48 -7.87
C SER A 119 -6.47 19.13 -6.77
N MET A 120 -6.19 18.05 -6.05
CA MET A 120 -7.07 17.50 -5.01
C MET A 120 -6.47 17.81 -3.64
N ALA A 121 -7.12 18.68 -2.88
CA ALA A 121 -6.69 19.06 -1.53
C ALA A 121 -7.50 18.38 -0.41
N GLU A 122 -8.70 17.91 -0.73
CA GLU A 122 -9.60 17.29 0.24
C GLU A 122 -9.52 15.76 0.12
N PRO A 123 -9.02 15.05 1.15
CA PRO A 123 -9.05 13.61 1.19
C PRO A 123 -10.45 13.10 1.56
N VAL A 124 -10.71 11.84 1.27
CA VAL A 124 -11.95 11.16 1.65
C VAL A 124 -11.96 10.87 3.16
N VAL A 125 -10.80 10.54 3.73
CA VAL A 125 -10.60 10.34 5.17
C VAL A 125 -9.27 10.93 5.60
N ILE A 126 -9.26 11.58 6.76
CA ILE A 126 -8.05 11.92 7.51
C ILE A 126 -8.05 11.03 8.75
N LEU A 127 -6.96 10.29 8.93
CA LEU A 127 -6.71 9.41 10.07
C LEU A 127 -5.68 10.09 10.96
N GLU A 128 -6.13 10.48 12.15
CA GLU A 128 -5.34 11.20 13.15
C GLU A 128 -5.16 10.31 14.38
N GLY A 129 -3.92 10.12 14.80
CA GLY A 129 -3.59 9.29 15.97
C GLY A 129 -2.11 9.23 16.28
N HIS A 130 -1.25 9.32 15.26
CA HIS A 130 0.18 9.45 15.45
C HIS A 130 0.56 10.85 15.96
N SER A 131 1.56 10.89 16.85
CA SER A 131 2.11 12.12 17.44
C SER A 131 3.39 12.61 16.75
N LYS A 132 3.92 11.81 15.81
CA LYS A 132 5.09 12.11 14.98
C LYS A 132 4.83 11.68 13.54
N ARG A 133 5.73 12.08 12.64
CA ARG A 133 5.69 11.76 11.20
C ARG A 133 5.32 10.29 10.94
N VAL A 134 4.42 10.07 9.99
CA VAL A 134 4.00 8.74 9.54
C VAL A 134 4.73 8.41 8.25
N GLY A 135 5.57 7.38 8.29
CA GLY A 135 6.45 7.05 7.17
C GLY A 135 6.34 5.63 6.65
N ILE A 136 5.42 4.84 7.19
CA ILE A 136 5.10 3.50 6.74
C ILE A 136 3.58 3.38 6.70
N ILE A 137 3.03 3.05 5.54
CA ILE A 137 1.63 2.67 5.39
C ILE A 137 1.54 1.39 4.56
N THR A 138 0.62 0.49 4.92
CA THR A 138 0.37 -0.71 4.14
C THR A 138 -1.07 -1.18 4.30
N TRP A 139 -1.75 -1.32 3.17
CA TRP A 139 -3.10 -1.88 3.16
C TRP A 139 -3.10 -3.34 3.56
N HIS A 140 -4.13 -3.75 4.27
CA HIS A 140 -4.34 -5.15 4.58
C HIS A 140 -4.63 -5.95 3.28
N PRO A 141 -4.04 -7.14 3.10
CA PRO A 141 -4.11 -7.85 1.82
C PRO A 141 -5.50 -8.47 1.53
N THR A 142 -6.26 -8.86 2.56
CA THR A 142 -7.50 -9.65 2.39
C THR A 142 -8.77 -9.02 2.98
N ALA A 143 -8.68 -8.36 4.13
CA ALA A 143 -9.77 -7.58 4.72
C ALA A 143 -9.96 -6.22 4.05
N ARG A 144 -11.22 -5.91 3.74
CA ARG A 144 -11.65 -4.64 3.14
C ARG A 144 -11.39 -3.47 4.09
N ASN A 145 -10.93 -2.34 3.55
CA ASN A 145 -10.81 -1.06 4.27
C ASN A 145 -9.91 -1.08 5.52
N VAL A 146 -9.12 -2.13 5.74
CA VAL A 146 -8.15 -2.18 6.84
C VAL A 146 -6.81 -1.64 6.35
N LEU A 147 -6.27 -0.66 7.07
CA LEU A 147 -4.99 -0.01 6.76
C LEU A 147 -4.11 -0.02 8.00
N LEU A 148 -2.83 -0.34 7.83
CA LEU A 148 -1.81 -0.19 8.87
C LEU A 148 -1.00 1.06 8.62
N SER A 149 -0.70 1.82 9.68
CA SER A 149 0.30 2.88 9.66
C SER A 149 1.30 2.71 10.81
N ALA A 150 2.55 3.10 10.57
CA ALA A 150 3.56 3.19 11.63
C ALA A 150 4.28 4.54 11.58
N GLY A 151 4.41 5.16 12.74
CA GLY A 151 4.98 6.50 12.92
C GLY A 151 6.36 6.48 13.58
N CYS A 152 7.04 7.62 13.56
CA CYS A 152 8.29 7.82 14.34
C CYS A 152 8.04 8.01 15.84
N ASP A 153 6.78 7.90 16.28
CA ASP A 153 6.39 7.69 17.67
C ASP A 153 6.53 6.23 18.10
N ASN A 154 7.01 5.38 17.19
CA ASN A 154 7.24 3.94 17.37
C ASN A 154 5.93 3.17 17.62
N GLN A 155 4.79 3.76 17.27
CA GLN A 155 3.49 3.12 17.36
C GLN A 155 3.08 2.53 16.02
N ILE A 156 2.32 1.45 16.07
CA ILE A 156 1.59 0.91 14.91
C ILE A 156 0.10 1.06 15.18
N ILE A 157 -0.62 1.70 14.27
CA ILE A 157 -2.07 1.85 14.34
C ILE A 157 -2.70 1.10 13.18
N ILE A 158 -3.73 0.31 13.46
CA ILE A 158 -4.55 -0.37 12.45
C ILE A 158 -5.93 0.28 12.43
N TRP A 159 -6.31 0.75 11.26
CA TRP A 159 -7.48 1.58 11.03
C TRP A 159 -8.56 0.80 10.31
N ASN A 160 -9.82 1.11 10.62
CA ASN A 160 -10.92 0.88 9.70
C ASN A 160 -11.14 2.18 8.91
N VAL A 161 -10.67 2.23 7.68
CA VAL A 161 -10.79 3.43 6.82
C VAL A 161 -12.26 3.70 6.43
N GLY A 162 -13.12 2.67 6.45
CA GLY A 162 -14.55 2.83 6.18
C GLY A 162 -15.29 3.65 7.26
N THR A 163 -14.80 3.62 8.50
CA THR A 163 -15.35 4.39 9.63
C THR A 163 -14.46 5.56 10.04
N GLY A 164 -13.17 5.52 9.66
CA GLY A 164 -12.15 6.48 10.10
C GLY A 164 -11.67 6.23 11.54
N GLU A 165 -11.95 5.05 12.10
CA GLU A 165 -11.64 4.71 13.50
C GLU A 165 -10.27 3.99 13.59
N ALA A 166 -9.49 4.36 14.61
CA ALA A 166 -8.34 3.57 15.07
C ALA A 166 -8.87 2.35 15.83
N MET A 167 -8.66 1.15 15.31
CA MET A 167 -9.24 -0.07 15.86
C MET A 167 -8.27 -0.79 16.79
N ILE A 168 -6.97 -0.79 16.47
CA ILE A 168 -5.90 -1.39 17.27
C ILE A 168 -4.76 -0.38 17.33
N ASN A 169 -4.20 -0.16 18.52
CA ASN A 169 -3.00 0.64 18.73
C ASN A 169 -1.94 -0.22 19.44
N LEU A 170 -0.77 -0.35 18.83
CA LEU A 170 0.37 -1.07 19.37
C LEU A 170 1.46 -0.04 19.71
N ASP A 171 1.49 0.40 20.97
CA ASP A 171 2.32 1.53 21.43
C ASP A 171 3.52 1.14 22.29
N ASP A 172 3.52 -0.06 22.88
CA ASP A 172 4.61 -0.57 23.74
C ASP A 172 5.35 -1.79 23.15
N MET A 173 5.25 -2.01 21.83
CA MET A 173 5.89 -3.17 21.17
C MET A 173 7.28 -2.87 20.60
N HIS A 174 7.62 -1.59 20.40
CA HIS A 174 8.85 -1.16 19.74
C HIS A 174 9.56 -0.06 20.54
N PRO A 175 10.74 -0.34 21.11
CA PRO A 175 11.44 0.63 21.95
C PRO A 175 12.16 1.74 21.14
N ASP A 176 12.30 1.59 19.82
CA ASP A 176 12.96 2.54 18.93
C ASP A 176 12.28 2.54 17.54
N VAL A 177 12.82 3.31 16.60
CA VAL A 177 12.24 3.56 15.28
C VAL A 177 11.94 2.27 14.53
N ILE A 178 10.70 2.15 14.06
CA ILE A 178 10.25 1.10 13.15
C ILE A 178 10.74 1.42 11.74
N TYR A 179 11.48 0.49 11.14
CA TYR A 179 12.05 0.64 9.79
C TYR A 179 11.16 0.06 8.70
N SER A 180 10.41 -1.00 8.99
CA SER A 180 9.39 -1.56 8.09
C SER A 180 8.33 -2.30 8.86
N ALA A 181 7.12 -2.36 8.28
CA ALA A 181 6.01 -3.18 8.73
C ALA A 181 5.32 -3.77 7.49
N THR A 182 5.00 -5.05 7.50
CA THR A 182 4.38 -5.75 6.36
C THR A 182 3.42 -6.84 6.83
N TRP A 183 2.35 -7.07 6.07
CA TRP A 183 1.40 -8.14 6.32
C TRP A 183 1.91 -9.48 5.79
N ASN A 184 1.57 -10.58 6.47
CA ASN A 184 1.66 -11.90 5.85
C ASN A 184 0.56 -12.09 4.80
N ARG A 185 0.61 -13.18 4.02
CA ARG A 185 -0.26 -13.42 2.87
C ARG A 185 -1.77 -13.29 3.16
N ASN A 186 -2.22 -13.78 4.31
CA ASN A 186 -3.64 -13.75 4.71
C ASN A 186 -3.99 -12.57 5.62
N GLY A 187 -3.02 -11.73 5.99
CA GLY A 187 -3.18 -10.59 6.88
C GLY A 187 -3.45 -10.95 8.35
N SER A 188 -3.15 -12.18 8.78
CA SER A 188 -3.29 -12.56 10.19
C SER A 188 -2.15 -12.06 11.08
N LEU A 189 -0.96 -11.80 10.50
CA LEU A 189 0.25 -11.41 11.20
C LEU A 189 0.93 -10.24 10.49
N ILE A 190 1.68 -9.45 11.26
CA ILE A 190 2.59 -8.43 10.74
C ILE A 190 4.04 -8.79 11.08
N CYS A 191 4.96 -8.48 10.19
CA CYS A 191 6.40 -8.57 10.42
C CYS A 191 6.96 -7.16 10.42
N THR A 192 7.74 -6.84 11.46
CA THR A 192 8.29 -5.52 11.69
C THR A 192 9.80 -5.61 11.87
N SER A 193 10.52 -4.60 11.39
CA SER A 193 11.93 -4.41 11.69
C SER A 193 12.15 -3.11 12.46
N CYS A 194 13.05 -3.13 13.43
CA CYS A 194 13.24 -2.02 14.36
C CYS A 194 14.73 -1.62 14.48
N LYS A 195 14.96 -0.37 14.90
CA LYS A 195 16.29 0.20 15.12
C LYS A 195 17.05 -0.42 16.29
N ASP A 196 16.34 -1.10 17.20
CA ASP A 196 16.92 -2.00 18.21
C ASP A 196 17.58 -3.27 17.61
N LYS A 197 17.54 -3.42 16.28
CA LYS A 197 18.04 -4.55 15.48
C LYS A 197 17.21 -5.82 15.60
N ALA A 198 16.03 -5.74 16.21
CA ALA A 198 15.10 -6.86 16.31
C ALA A 198 14.14 -6.91 15.13
N ILE A 199 13.72 -8.13 14.81
CA ILE A 199 12.62 -8.41 13.90
C ILE A 199 11.54 -9.10 14.71
N ARG A 200 10.30 -8.62 14.60
CA ARG A 200 9.16 -9.14 15.36
C ARG A 200 8.04 -9.56 14.44
N VAL A 201 7.52 -10.77 14.68
CA VAL A 201 6.26 -11.27 14.14
C VAL A 201 5.19 -11.05 15.19
N ILE A 202 4.16 -10.29 14.85
CA ILE A 202 3.14 -9.84 15.78
C ILE A 202 1.77 -10.30 15.28
N ASP A 203 0.94 -10.82 16.17
CA ASP A 203 -0.50 -10.94 15.95
C ASP A 203 -1.15 -9.64 16.44
N PRO A 204 -1.54 -8.73 15.54
CA PRO A 204 -2.00 -7.41 15.95
C PRO A 204 -3.31 -7.46 16.74
N ARG A 205 -4.19 -8.42 16.48
CA ARG A 205 -5.49 -8.52 17.17
C ARG A 205 -5.38 -9.06 18.58
N LYS A 206 -4.30 -9.80 18.87
CA LYS A 206 -3.96 -10.25 20.22
C LYS A 206 -2.96 -9.33 20.93
N GLU A 207 -2.47 -8.30 20.23
CA GLU A 207 -1.46 -7.36 20.72
C GLU A 207 -0.22 -8.10 21.27
N ALA A 208 0.18 -9.19 20.59
CA ALA A 208 1.18 -10.13 21.10
C ALA A 208 2.29 -10.39 20.08
N VAL A 209 3.55 -10.38 20.56
CA VAL A 209 4.70 -10.87 19.80
C VAL A 209 4.67 -12.40 19.78
N ILE A 210 4.57 -12.98 18.59
CA ILE A 210 4.55 -14.43 18.37
C ILE A 210 5.97 -14.98 18.22
N ALA A 211 6.83 -14.24 17.53
CA ALA A 211 8.24 -14.58 17.36
C ALA A 211 9.08 -13.31 17.32
N GLU A 212 10.28 -13.38 17.88
CA GLU A 212 11.24 -12.28 17.91
C GLU A 212 12.65 -12.80 17.64
N LYS A 213 13.41 -12.04 16.84
CA LYS A 213 14.84 -12.24 16.66
C LYS A 213 15.57 -10.94 16.92
N GLU A 214 16.29 -10.89 18.03
CA GLU A 214 17.26 -9.84 18.29
C GLU A 214 18.50 -9.99 17.39
N LYS A 215 19.04 -8.85 16.95
CA LYS A 215 20.24 -8.78 16.11
C LYS A 215 20.15 -9.69 14.88
N ALA A 216 19.04 -9.59 14.14
CA ALA A 216 18.90 -10.29 12.87
C ALA A 216 20.01 -9.90 11.87
N HIS A 217 20.52 -8.67 11.99
CA HIS A 217 21.73 -8.22 11.33
C HIS A 217 22.60 -7.45 12.34
N ASP A 218 23.93 -7.62 12.26
CA ASP A 218 24.86 -6.98 13.20
C ASP A 218 25.12 -5.49 12.93
N GLY A 219 24.87 -5.05 11.70
CA GLY A 219 25.05 -3.67 11.28
C GLY A 219 24.13 -2.69 12.01
N ALA A 220 24.51 -1.40 12.02
CA ALA A 220 23.72 -0.34 12.66
C ALA A 220 22.73 0.36 11.70
N ARG A 221 22.79 0.03 10.41
CA ARG A 221 21.97 0.64 9.36
C ARG A 221 20.58 0.03 9.31
N PRO A 222 19.60 0.74 8.71
CA PRO A 222 18.23 0.23 8.61
C PRO A 222 18.14 -1.11 7.89
N MET A 223 17.20 -1.94 8.34
CA MET A 223 16.89 -3.22 7.72
C MET A 223 15.44 -3.26 7.24
N ARG A 224 15.13 -4.15 6.30
CA ARG A 224 13.75 -4.48 5.90
C ARG A 224 13.48 -5.94 6.21
N ALA A 225 12.23 -6.24 6.53
CA ALA A 225 11.75 -7.60 6.66
C ALA A 225 10.45 -7.74 5.88
N ILE A 226 10.28 -8.86 5.16
CA ILE A 226 9.04 -9.21 4.45
C ILE A 226 8.69 -10.67 4.67
N PHE A 227 7.40 -10.98 4.65
CA PHE A 227 6.93 -12.36 4.57
C PHE A 227 7.07 -12.92 3.16
N LEU A 228 7.31 -14.22 3.10
CA LEU A 228 7.25 -15.04 1.89
C LEU A 228 5.92 -15.81 1.85
N ALA A 229 5.63 -16.45 0.71
CA ALA A 229 4.35 -17.13 0.49
C ALA A 229 4.13 -18.35 1.41
N ASP A 230 5.22 -18.95 1.89
CA ASP A 230 5.27 -20.08 2.83
C ASP A 230 5.23 -19.64 4.31
N GLY A 231 5.21 -18.33 4.57
CA GLY A 231 5.25 -17.76 5.92
C GLY A 231 6.65 -17.53 6.49
N ASN A 232 7.71 -17.94 5.78
CA ASN A 232 9.08 -17.59 6.15
C ASN A 232 9.33 -16.10 5.96
N ILE A 233 10.44 -15.60 6.53
CA ILE A 233 10.76 -14.18 6.56
C ILE A 233 12.06 -13.94 5.82
N LEU A 234 12.05 -12.98 4.90
CA LEU A 234 13.23 -12.53 4.18
C LEU A 234 13.62 -11.14 4.67
N THR A 235 14.91 -10.95 4.96
CA THR A 235 15.40 -9.71 5.55
C THR A 235 16.56 -9.16 4.74
N THR A 236 16.56 -7.85 4.53
CA THR A 236 17.71 -7.13 3.99
C THR A 236 18.29 -6.26 5.08
N GLY A 237 19.60 -6.29 5.25
CA GLY A 237 20.27 -5.54 6.31
C GLY A 237 21.74 -5.38 6.02
N PHE A 238 22.53 -5.18 7.08
CA PHE A 238 23.95 -4.91 6.96
C PHE A 238 24.76 -5.76 7.94
N SER A 239 25.91 -6.24 7.50
CA SER A 239 26.91 -6.88 8.36
C SER A 239 27.53 -5.85 9.32
N ARG A 240 28.28 -6.32 10.31
CA ARG A 240 29.08 -5.46 11.18
C ARG A 240 30.09 -4.61 10.38
N MET A 241 30.57 -5.14 9.25
CA MET A 241 31.50 -4.45 8.34
C MET A 241 30.77 -3.56 7.31
N SER A 242 29.47 -3.35 7.48
CA SER A 242 28.60 -2.58 6.58
C SER A 242 28.43 -3.18 5.17
N GLU A 243 28.56 -4.49 5.02
CA GLU A 243 28.17 -5.18 3.79
C GLU A 243 26.66 -5.44 3.79
N ARG A 244 26.00 -5.20 2.67
CA ARG A 244 24.58 -5.51 2.51
C ARG A 244 24.38 -7.01 2.53
N GLN A 245 23.41 -7.46 3.32
CA GLN A 245 23.09 -8.86 3.53
C GLN A 245 21.63 -9.13 3.19
N LEU A 246 21.39 -10.32 2.67
CA LEU A 246 20.07 -10.91 2.48
C LEU A 246 20.01 -12.19 3.33
N SER A 247 19.12 -12.24 4.30
CA SER A 247 18.96 -13.41 5.17
C SER A 247 17.55 -13.99 5.05
N LEU A 248 17.45 -15.31 5.05
CA LEU A 248 16.19 -16.05 5.08
C LEU A 248 16.00 -16.70 6.44
N TRP A 249 14.82 -16.55 7.03
CA TRP A 249 14.50 -17.03 8.37
C TRP A 249 13.25 -17.89 8.36
N ASN A 250 13.27 -18.93 9.19
CA ASN A 250 12.08 -19.72 9.45
C ASN A 250 11.24 -19.05 10.54
N ALA A 251 10.00 -18.67 10.25
CA ALA A 251 9.17 -17.97 11.23
C ALA A 251 8.87 -18.79 12.50
N ASN A 252 8.92 -20.13 12.41
CA ASN A 252 8.73 -21.02 13.56
C ASN A 252 10.03 -21.23 14.37
N ASN A 253 11.19 -20.99 13.76
CA ASN A 253 12.48 -21.05 14.44
C ASN A 253 13.41 -19.94 13.94
N MET A 254 13.40 -18.83 14.68
CA MET A 254 14.16 -17.63 14.35
C MET A 254 15.56 -17.61 15.00
N GLU A 255 16.00 -18.69 15.65
CA GLU A 255 17.30 -18.72 16.34
C GLU A 255 18.47 -18.48 15.38
N GLU A 256 18.47 -19.16 14.22
CA GLU A 256 19.52 -19.03 13.20
C GLU A 256 18.88 -18.84 11.81
N PRO A 257 19.49 -18.04 10.92
CA PRO A 257 19.02 -17.89 9.57
C PRO A 257 19.23 -19.19 8.78
N MET A 258 18.27 -19.53 7.92
CA MET A 258 18.37 -20.66 6.99
C MET A 258 19.51 -20.45 5.97
N THR A 259 19.71 -19.21 5.55
CA THR A 259 20.83 -18.81 4.69
C THR A 259 21.09 -17.32 4.86
N VAL A 260 22.35 -16.91 4.69
CA VAL A 260 22.78 -15.52 4.64
C VAL A 260 23.61 -15.34 3.37
N THR A 261 23.20 -14.39 2.53
CA THR A 261 23.92 -14.02 1.31
C THR A 261 24.46 -12.61 1.47
N GLU A 262 25.79 -12.49 1.48
CA GLU A 262 26.48 -11.21 1.45
C GLU A 262 26.55 -10.68 0.02
N MET A 263 26.45 -9.36 -0.13
CA MET A 263 26.36 -8.71 -1.43
C MET A 263 27.53 -7.74 -1.65
N ASP A 264 27.37 -6.48 -1.29
CA ASP A 264 28.38 -5.43 -1.51
C ASP A 264 28.40 -4.44 -0.35
N THR A 265 29.31 -3.47 -0.38
CA THR A 265 29.52 -2.49 0.68
C THR A 265 28.80 -1.16 0.44
N SER A 266 27.74 -1.15 -0.38
CA SER A 266 27.00 0.09 -0.68
C SER A 266 26.17 0.55 0.51
N ASN A 267 25.92 1.86 0.59
CA ASN A 267 25.24 2.46 1.74
C ASN A 267 23.71 2.39 1.68
N GLY A 268 23.14 2.18 0.49
CA GLY A 268 21.69 2.23 0.26
C GLY A 268 20.97 1.02 0.85
N VAL A 269 19.89 1.29 1.61
CA VAL A 269 18.99 0.26 2.14
C VAL A 269 18.33 -0.47 0.97
N LEU A 270 18.43 -1.80 0.95
CA LEU A 270 17.80 -2.63 -0.08
C LEU A 270 16.32 -2.83 0.24
N LEU A 271 15.46 -2.46 -0.69
CA LEU A 271 14.04 -2.74 -0.66
C LEU A 271 13.78 -4.10 -1.33
N PRO A 272 13.24 -5.09 -0.61
CA PRO A 272 12.86 -6.37 -1.19
C PRO A 272 11.45 -6.30 -1.79
N PHE A 273 11.33 -6.64 -3.07
CA PHE A 273 10.06 -6.82 -3.77
C PHE A 273 9.90 -8.31 -4.09
N TYR A 274 9.04 -8.99 -3.35
CA TYR A 274 8.82 -10.43 -3.49
C TYR A 274 7.57 -10.72 -4.31
N ASP A 275 7.71 -11.62 -5.25
CA ASP A 275 6.63 -12.15 -6.07
C ASP A 275 6.22 -13.55 -5.55
N PRO A 276 5.06 -13.67 -4.87
CA PRO A 276 4.61 -14.94 -4.30
C PRO A 276 4.23 -15.99 -5.36
N ASP A 277 3.93 -15.58 -6.59
CA ASP A 277 3.49 -16.49 -7.65
C ASP A 277 4.68 -17.21 -8.30
N THR A 278 5.84 -16.54 -8.36
CA THR A 278 7.06 -17.07 -8.98
C THR A 278 8.13 -17.46 -7.97
N GLY A 279 8.04 -16.99 -6.72
CA GLY A 279 9.10 -17.15 -5.73
C GLY A 279 10.33 -16.28 -6.01
N VAL A 280 10.23 -15.32 -6.95
CA VAL A 280 11.33 -14.41 -7.27
C VAL A 280 11.29 -13.20 -6.35
N VAL A 281 12.45 -12.84 -5.79
CA VAL A 281 12.63 -11.59 -5.05
C VAL A 281 13.58 -10.67 -5.82
N TYR A 282 13.21 -9.40 -5.91
CA TYR A 282 14.01 -8.34 -6.50
C TYR A 282 14.50 -7.39 -5.40
N LEU A 283 15.77 -7.05 -5.44
CA LEU A 283 16.42 -6.13 -4.50
C LEU A 283 16.93 -4.90 -5.23
N CYS A 284 16.55 -3.74 -4.72
CA CYS A 284 17.09 -2.46 -5.19
C CYS A 284 17.06 -1.44 -4.05
N GLY A 285 18.06 -0.56 -3.98
CA GLY A 285 18.13 0.50 -2.98
C GLY A 285 18.23 1.88 -3.61
N LYS A 286 17.81 2.92 -2.88
CA LYS A 286 18.04 4.30 -3.32
C LYS A 286 19.54 4.56 -3.47
N GLY A 287 19.93 5.15 -4.60
CA GLY A 287 21.32 5.36 -4.99
C GLY A 287 21.93 4.22 -5.82
N ASP A 288 21.31 3.03 -5.87
CA ASP A 288 21.78 1.96 -6.74
C ASP A 288 21.43 2.23 -8.20
N SER A 289 22.24 1.72 -9.12
CA SER A 289 21.95 1.71 -10.55
C SER A 289 21.54 0.32 -11.07
N SER A 290 21.28 -0.63 -10.16
CA SER A 290 21.00 -2.02 -10.49
C SER A 290 19.83 -2.62 -9.70
N ILE A 291 19.12 -3.55 -10.33
CA ILE A 291 18.12 -4.41 -9.69
C ILE A 291 18.66 -5.84 -9.72
N ARG A 292 18.90 -6.42 -8.53
CA ARG A 292 19.34 -7.81 -8.39
C ARG A 292 18.13 -8.69 -8.14
N TYR A 293 18.13 -9.92 -8.62
CA TYR A 293 17.02 -10.82 -8.36
C TYR A 293 17.46 -12.26 -8.12
N PHE A 294 16.70 -12.91 -7.24
CA PHE A 294 16.96 -14.24 -6.69
C PHE A 294 15.68 -15.04 -6.76
N GLU A 295 15.80 -16.36 -6.93
CA GLU A 295 14.69 -17.29 -6.80
C GLU A 295 14.79 -17.98 -5.44
N ILE A 296 13.70 -17.94 -4.69
CA ILE A 296 13.56 -18.62 -3.40
C ILE A 296 12.90 -19.98 -3.64
N THR A 297 13.48 -21.03 -3.06
CA THR A 297 13.03 -22.41 -3.20
C THR A 297 13.23 -23.17 -1.90
N ASP A 298 12.56 -24.30 -1.75
CA ASP A 298 12.71 -25.18 -0.57
C ASP A 298 14.02 -26.00 -0.59
N GLN A 299 14.82 -25.89 -1.65
CA GLN A 299 16.09 -26.61 -1.78
C GLN A 299 17.26 -25.71 -1.41
N ALA A 300 18.11 -26.18 -0.48
CA ALA A 300 19.36 -25.52 -0.11
C ALA A 300 20.20 -25.17 -1.35
N PRO A 301 20.81 -23.96 -1.42
CA PRO A 301 20.92 -22.93 -0.37
C PRO A 301 19.68 -22.02 -0.20
N TYR A 302 18.51 -22.44 -0.67
CA TYR A 302 17.19 -21.78 -0.58
C TYR A 302 17.05 -20.52 -1.40
N VAL A 303 18.02 -19.62 -1.31
CA VAL A 303 18.11 -18.38 -2.07
C VAL A 303 19.12 -18.55 -3.19
N HIS A 304 18.67 -18.42 -4.43
CA HIS A 304 19.49 -18.67 -5.60
C HIS A 304 19.56 -17.43 -6.48
N PHE A 305 20.75 -16.85 -6.62
CA PHE A 305 20.95 -15.70 -7.50
C PHE A 305 20.63 -16.04 -8.95
N LEU A 306 19.80 -15.21 -9.59
CA LEU A 306 19.44 -15.37 -11.00
C LEU A 306 20.33 -14.50 -11.88
N SER A 307 20.20 -13.18 -11.75
CA SER A 307 20.92 -12.18 -12.55
C SER A 307 20.73 -10.78 -11.96
N THR A 308 21.35 -9.79 -12.62
CA THR A 308 21.27 -8.37 -12.27
C THR A 308 20.90 -7.58 -13.53
N PHE A 309 19.93 -6.69 -13.41
CA PHE A 309 19.67 -5.65 -14.40
C PHE A 309 20.43 -4.38 -14.00
N THR A 310 21.24 -3.82 -14.90
CA THR A 310 22.10 -2.66 -14.61
C THR A 310 21.79 -1.51 -15.55
N THR A 311 21.81 -0.30 -15.01
CA THR A 311 21.62 0.96 -15.73
C THR A 311 22.76 1.92 -15.38
N LYS A 312 22.84 3.06 -16.08
CA LYS A 312 23.88 4.06 -15.83
C LYS A 312 23.52 5.02 -14.69
N GLU A 313 22.24 5.33 -14.54
CA GLU A 313 21.77 6.35 -13.60
C GLU A 313 21.28 5.71 -12.28
N PRO A 314 21.56 6.34 -11.12
CA PRO A 314 21.09 5.84 -9.83
C PRO A 314 19.57 6.07 -9.66
N GLN A 315 18.89 5.15 -8.98
CA GLN A 315 17.48 5.30 -8.64
C GLN A 315 17.27 6.20 -7.41
N ARG A 316 16.26 7.07 -7.46
CA ARG A 316 15.74 7.83 -6.31
C ARG A 316 14.55 7.16 -5.61
N GLY A 317 13.96 6.17 -6.27
CA GLY A 317 12.77 5.46 -5.83
C GLY A 317 12.41 4.37 -6.83
N MET A 318 11.46 3.52 -6.48
CA MET A 318 11.10 2.36 -7.30
C MET A 318 9.66 1.94 -7.05
N GLY A 319 8.81 2.03 -8.07
CA GLY A 319 7.48 1.42 -8.04
C GLY A 319 7.53 -0.04 -8.51
N TYR A 320 6.57 -0.85 -8.07
CA TYR A 320 6.42 -2.24 -8.49
C TYR A 320 4.96 -2.49 -8.91
N MET A 321 4.77 -2.98 -10.13
CA MET A 321 3.43 -3.22 -10.69
C MET A 321 2.81 -4.50 -10.14
N PRO A 322 1.58 -4.46 -9.59
CA PRO A 322 0.83 -5.66 -9.23
C PRO A 322 0.58 -6.57 -10.44
N LYS A 323 0.44 -7.88 -10.18
CA LYS A 323 0.25 -8.91 -11.20
C LYS A 323 -0.83 -8.61 -12.24
N ARG A 324 -1.93 -8.00 -11.80
CA ARG A 324 -3.07 -7.59 -12.66
C ARG A 324 -2.69 -6.59 -13.76
N GLY A 325 -1.60 -5.85 -13.62
CA GLY A 325 -1.17 -4.82 -14.59
C GLY A 325 -0.04 -5.25 -15.54
N LEU A 326 0.38 -6.51 -15.49
CA LEU A 326 1.42 -7.08 -16.34
C LEU A 326 0.88 -7.51 -17.71
N ASP A 327 1.73 -7.45 -18.73
CA ASP A 327 1.45 -7.94 -20.06
C ASP A 327 1.78 -9.44 -20.18
N VAL A 328 0.81 -10.28 -19.81
CA VAL A 328 0.96 -11.74 -19.82
C VAL A 328 1.25 -12.32 -21.20
N ASN A 329 0.82 -11.64 -22.27
CA ASN A 329 1.06 -12.08 -23.65
C ASN A 329 2.54 -11.95 -24.04
N LYS A 330 3.28 -11.06 -23.37
CA LYS A 330 4.72 -10.86 -23.60
C LYS A 330 5.60 -11.60 -22.60
N CYS A 331 5.03 -12.50 -21.79
CA CYS A 331 5.75 -13.21 -20.73
C CYS A 331 6.44 -12.26 -19.73
N GLU A 332 5.83 -11.08 -19.49
CA GLU A 332 6.25 -10.16 -18.44
C GLU A 332 5.86 -10.69 -17.06
N ILE A 333 6.84 -10.86 -16.16
CA ILE A 333 6.60 -11.39 -14.81
C ILE A 333 6.65 -10.31 -13.72
N ALA A 334 7.28 -9.16 -14.02
CA ALA A 334 7.32 -7.98 -13.17
C ALA A 334 7.55 -6.72 -14.00
N ARG A 335 7.00 -5.59 -13.55
CA ARG A 335 7.29 -4.25 -14.10
C ARG A 335 7.69 -3.32 -12.98
N PHE A 336 8.87 -2.73 -13.09
CA PHE A 336 9.37 -1.72 -12.18
C PHE A 336 9.14 -0.33 -12.75
N PHE A 337 8.93 0.66 -11.89
CA PHE A 337 8.82 2.08 -12.25
C PHE A 337 9.94 2.82 -11.55
N LYS A 338 11.10 2.86 -12.20
CA LYS A 338 12.31 3.43 -11.63
C LYS A 338 12.22 4.95 -11.63
N LEU A 339 12.36 5.54 -10.45
CA LEU A 339 12.43 6.99 -10.32
C LEU A 339 13.88 7.44 -10.48
N HIS A 340 14.08 8.39 -11.38
CA HIS A 340 15.30 9.18 -11.50
C HIS A 340 15.06 10.54 -10.85
N GLU A 341 15.93 11.52 -11.09
CA GLU A 341 15.71 12.88 -10.57
C GLU A 341 14.55 13.61 -11.23
N ARG A 342 14.40 13.45 -12.56
CA ARG A 342 13.38 14.16 -13.35
C ARG A 342 12.53 13.26 -14.26
N LYS A 343 12.56 11.95 -14.02
CA LYS A 343 11.97 10.93 -14.90
C LYS A 343 11.48 9.75 -14.09
N CYS A 344 10.37 9.14 -14.52
CA CYS A 344 9.98 7.80 -14.15
C CYS A 344 10.10 6.88 -15.36
N GLU A 345 10.89 5.83 -15.24
CA GLU A 345 11.25 4.90 -16.30
C GLU A 345 10.71 3.50 -16.00
N PRO A 346 9.75 3.00 -16.79
CA PRO A 346 9.32 1.61 -16.67
C PRO A 346 10.44 0.64 -17.09
N ILE A 347 10.63 -0.43 -16.32
CA ILE A 347 11.55 -1.53 -16.62
C ILE A 347 10.74 -2.83 -16.58
N VAL A 348 10.71 -3.52 -17.71
CA VAL A 348 9.94 -4.76 -17.90
C VAL A 348 10.86 -5.95 -17.65
N MET A 349 10.46 -6.85 -16.75
CA MET A 349 11.17 -8.10 -16.47
C MET A 349 10.47 -9.25 -17.19
N THR A 350 11.17 -9.88 -18.14
CA THR A 350 10.57 -10.84 -19.06
C THR A 350 11.21 -12.21 -18.94
N VAL A 351 10.39 -13.26 -18.96
CA VAL A 351 10.86 -14.64 -19.18
C VAL A 351 10.85 -14.91 -20.69
N PRO A 352 12.00 -15.16 -21.34
CA PRO A 352 12.04 -15.38 -22.77
C PRO A 352 11.39 -16.73 -23.14
N ARG A 353 10.12 -16.70 -23.56
CA ARG A 353 9.40 -17.82 -24.18
C ARG A 353 9.09 -17.49 -25.64
N LYS A 354 9.09 -18.51 -26.49
CA LYS A 354 8.69 -18.42 -27.90
C LYS A 354 7.34 -19.10 -28.09
N SER A 355 6.30 -18.52 -27.51
CA SER A 355 4.95 -19.06 -27.56
C SER A 355 3.94 -17.92 -27.51
N ASP A 356 2.93 -18.00 -28.37
CA ASP A 356 1.77 -17.10 -28.37
C ASP A 356 0.65 -17.60 -27.44
N LEU A 357 0.79 -18.83 -26.93
CA LEU A 357 -0.13 -19.40 -25.94
C LEU A 357 0.14 -18.82 -24.54
N PHE A 358 -0.93 -18.65 -23.77
CA PHE A 358 -0.84 -18.31 -22.35
C PHE A 358 0.02 -19.32 -21.59
N GLN A 359 0.95 -18.82 -20.78
CA GLN A 359 1.92 -19.63 -20.03
C GLN A 359 1.42 -19.88 -18.61
N ASP A 360 0.58 -20.92 -18.41
CA ASP A 360 0.00 -21.27 -17.10
C ASP A 360 1.09 -21.51 -16.03
N ASP A 361 2.29 -21.97 -16.42
CA ASP A 361 3.40 -22.20 -15.49
C ASP A 361 4.06 -20.91 -14.97
N LEU A 362 3.90 -19.79 -15.68
CA LEU A 362 4.41 -18.48 -15.25
C LEU A 362 3.38 -17.67 -14.49
N TYR A 363 2.10 -17.96 -14.72
CA TYR A 363 0.97 -17.19 -14.20
C TYR A 363 -0.04 -18.11 -13.50
N PRO A 364 0.30 -18.64 -12.32
CA PRO A 364 -0.70 -19.28 -11.48
C PRO A 364 -1.77 -18.27 -11.07
N ASP A 365 -2.89 -18.76 -10.52
CA ASP A 365 -3.93 -17.88 -10.00
C ASP A 365 -3.36 -16.97 -8.90
N THR A 366 -3.58 -15.67 -9.03
CA THR A 366 -2.96 -14.62 -8.22
C THR A 366 -4.00 -13.85 -7.42
N SER A 367 -3.58 -13.09 -6.41
CA SER A 367 -4.49 -12.28 -5.58
C SER A 367 -5.29 -11.28 -6.43
N GLY A 368 -6.61 -11.40 -6.37
CA GLY A 368 -7.56 -10.52 -7.05
C GLY A 368 -7.87 -9.23 -6.30
N PRO A 369 -8.71 -8.36 -6.89
CA PRO A 369 -9.12 -7.10 -6.28
C PRO A 369 -10.31 -7.25 -5.30
N ASP A 370 -10.93 -8.42 -5.20
CA ASP A 370 -12.03 -8.61 -4.26
C ASP A 370 -11.47 -9.02 -2.87
N PRO A 371 -11.88 -8.34 -1.79
CA PRO A 371 -11.45 -8.70 -0.44
C PRO A 371 -12.10 -10.03 -0.02
N ALA A 372 -11.38 -10.84 0.76
CA ALA A 372 -11.87 -12.09 1.31
C ALA A 372 -12.77 -11.88 2.55
N LEU A 373 -12.53 -10.79 3.29
CA LEU A 373 -13.22 -10.46 4.52
C LEU A 373 -13.67 -8.99 4.51
N GLU A 374 -14.76 -8.70 5.20
CA GLU A 374 -15.07 -7.33 5.61
C GLU A 374 -14.20 -6.93 6.82
N ALA A 375 -14.11 -5.63 7.11
CA ALA A 375 -13.26 -5.12 8.19
C ALA A 375 -13.66 -5.73 9.54
N GLU A 376 -14.95 -5.69 9.85
CA GLU A 376 -15.53 -6.14 11.12
C GLU A 376 -15.24 -7.62 11.35
N ASP A 377 -15.41 -8.44 10.31
CA ASP A 377 -15.12 -9.87 10.35
C ASP A 377 -13.65 -10.17 10.72
N TRP A 378 -12.71 -9.39 10.18
CA TRP A 378 -11.30 -9.54 10.50
C TRP A 378 -10.98 -9.11 11.93
N PHE A 379 -11.53 -7.98 12.38
CA PHE A 379 -11.39 -7.51 13.77
C PHE A 379 -12.01 -8.49 14.79
N ASP A 380 -13.09 -9.18 14.41
CA ASP A 380 -13.70 -10.26 15.20
C ASP A 380 -12.87 -11.55 15.23
N GLY A 381 -11.71 -11.57 14.55
CA GLY A 381 -10.74 -12.66 14.60
C GLY A 381 -10.82 -13.66 13.44
N LYS A 382 -11.64 -13.41 12.40
CA LYS A 382 -11.67 -14.28 11.22
C LYS A 382 -10.41 -14.08 10.37
N ASN A 383 -9.99 -15.16 9.70
CA ASN A 383 -8.89 -15.16 8.74
C ASN A 383 -9.40 -15.68 7.41
N GLY A 384 -8.90 -15.12 6.31
CA GLY A 384 -9.26 -15.54 4.96
C GLY A 384 -8.09 -15.29 4.03
N ASP A 385 -7.75 -16.29 3.23
CA ASP A 385 -6.74 -16.16 2.18
C ASP A 385 -7.25 -15.24 1.05
N PRO A 386 -6.36 -14.58 0.29
CA PRO A 386 -6.76 -13.73 -0.83
C PRO A 386 -7.61 -14.50 -1.84
N ILE A 387 -8.68 -13.86 -2.34
CA ILE A 387 -9.49 -14.43 -3.43
C ILE A 387 -8.63 -14.42 -4.70
N LEU A 388 -8.34 -15.61 -5.23
CA LEU A 388 -7.47 -15.76 -6.38
C LEU A 388 -8.24 -15.58 -7.70
N ILE A 389 -7.57 -15.01 -8.70
CA ILE A 389 -8.07 -14.83 -10.07
C ILE A 389 -7.04 -15.32 -11.08
N SER A 390 -7.52 -15.80 -12.23
CA SER A 390 -6.66 -16.16 -13.36
C SER A 390 -6.37 -14.93 -14.21
N LEU A 391 -5.10 -14.76 -14.61
CA LEU A 391 -4.66 -13.69 -15.50
C LEU A 391 -4.87 -13.99 -16.99
N LYS A 392 -5.42 -15.16 -17.32
CA LYS A 392 -5.60 -15.61 -18.72
C LYS A 392 -6.45 -14.67 -19.56
N ASN A 393 -7.43 -14.02 -18.95
CA ASN A 393 -8.33 -13.08 -19.63
C ASN A 393 -7.81 -11.62 -19.59
N GLY A 394 -6.55 -11.41 -19.19
CA GLY A 394 -5.97 -10.10 -18.99
C GLY A 394 -6.52 -9.37 -17.76
N TYR A 395 -6.46 -8.03 -17.79
CA TYR A 395 -6.93 -7.21 -16.69
C TYR A 395 -8.46 -7.27 -16.55
N VAL A 396 -8.92 -7.82 -15.43
CA VAL A 396 -10.31 -7.75 -15.01
C VAL A 396 -10.45 -6.60 -14.01
N GLN A 397 -11.24 -5.59 -14.37
CA GLN A 397 -11.53 -4.47 -13.46
C GLN A 397 -12.30 -5.00 -12.25
N GLY A 398 -11.82 -4.68 -11.05
CA GLY A 398 -12.56 -4.95 -9.82
C GLY A 398 -13.90 -4.22 -9.83
N LYS A 399 -14.86 -4.67 -9.01
CA LYS A 399 -16.16 -4.00 -8.87
C LYS A 399 -15.92 -2.52 -8.53
N ASN A 400 -16.31 -1.62 -9.43
CA ASN A 400 -16.10 -0.18 -9.26
C ASN A 400 -17.05 0.34 -8.17
N ARG A 401 -16.60 0.24 -6.91
CA ARG A 401 -17.37 0.65 -5.74
C ARG A 401 -16.87 2.03 -5.31
N GLU A 402 -17.77 3.00 -5.28
CA GLU A 402 -17.51 4.30 -4.69
C GLU A 402 -17.08 4.11 -3.23
N PHE A 403 -15.95 4.72 -2.85
CA PHE A 403 -15.44 4.59 -1.49
C PHE A 403 -16.24 5.53 -0.58
N LYS A 404 -17.12 4.97 0.24
CA LYS A 404 -17.96 5.73 1.18
C LYS A 404 -17.48 5.53 2.60
N VAL A 405 -17.40 6.64 3.32
CA VAL A 405 -17.02 6.68 4.73
C VAL A 405 -18.27 6.89 5.55
N VAL A 406 -18.53 5.97 6.48
CA VAL A 406 -19.66 6.06 7.40
C VAL A 406 -19.10 6.23 8.80
N LYS A 407 -18.94 7.48 9.23
CA LYS A 407 -18.55 7.78 10.61
C LYS A 407 -19.72 7.43 11.54
N LYS A 408 -19.49 6.57 12.54
CA LYS A 408 -20.50 6.31 13.58
C LYS A 408 -20.67 7.56 14.45
N ASN A 409 -21.91 8.01 14.64
CA ASN A 409 -22.19 9.11 15.56
C ASN A 409 -22.00 8.62 17.00
N ILE A 410 -21.17 9.32 17.77
CA ILE A 410 -20.79 9.00 19.17
C ILE A 410 -22.01 8.95 20.13
N LEU A 411 -23.20 9.40 19.69
CA LEU A 411 -24.43 9.38 20.48
C LEU A 411 -25.19 8.03 20.44
N ASP A 412 -24.93 7.14 19.48
CA ASP A 412 -25.70 5.90 19.33
C ASP A 412 -25.18 4.73 20.20
N GLY A 413 -24.03 4.91 20.89
CA GLY A 413 -23.37 3.88 21.70
C GLY A 413 -23.76 3.82 23.19
N LYS A 414 -24.68 4.67 23.67
CA LYS A 414 -25.15 4.66 25.08
C LYS A 414 -26.61 4.22 25.20
N ALA A 415 -26.94 3.04 24.70
CA ALA A 415 -28.20 2.40 25.05
C ALA A 415 -28.08 0.86 24.98
N THR A 416 -27.41 0.27 25.98
CA THR A 416 -27.77 -1.02 26.60
C THR A 416 -26.68 -1.47 27.57
N LYS A 417 -26.84 -1.15 28.86
CA LYS A 417 -26.33 -1.96 29.97
C LYS A 417 -27.06 -1.59 31.27
N ASN A 418 -27.83 -2.57 31.76
CA ASN A 418 -28.17 -2.91 33.15
C ASN A 418 -29.32 -2.19 33.89
N THR A 419 -30.42 -2.94 34.06
CA THR A 419 -31.19 -3.13 35.32
C THR A 419 -30.46 -4.21 36.15
N GLU A 420 -30.25 -4.20 37.47
CA GLU A 420 -31.04 -3.83 38.66
C GLU A 420 -30.09 -3.59 39.87
N ASN A 421 -30.34 -2.54 40.69
CA ASN A 421 -30.61 -2.61 42.14
C ASN A 421 -30.36 -1.27 42.89
N SER A 422 -31.33 -0.95 43.75
CA SER A 422 -31.57 0.22 44.63
C SER A 422 -30.47 0.49 45.69
N SER A 423 -30.08 1.71 46.09
CA SER A 423 -30.79 2.81 46.81
C SER A 423 -29.72 3.88 47.28
N PRO A 424 -30.02 4.96 48.04
CA PRO A 424 -30.43 6.29 47.56
C PRO A 424 -29.46 7.46 47.90
N ALA A 425 -29.78 8.61 47.27
CA ALA A 425 -29.45 10.01 47.63
C ALA A 425 -28.12 10.65 47.12
N ASN A 426 -28.23 11.52 46.11
CA ASN A 426 -28.18 12.98 46.32
C ASN A 426 -28.62 13.77 45.07
N LYS A 427 -29.42 14.81 45.30
CA LYS A 427 -29.95 15.72 44.29
C LYS A 427 -28.86 16.66 43.75
N SER A 428 -28.71 16.75 42.44
CA SER A 428 -28.34 17.99 41.74
C SER A 428 -28.99 18.00 40.35
N ALA A 429 -29.45 19.19 39.95
CA ALA A 429 -30.46 19.41 38.93
C ALA A 429 -29.96 19.23 37.48
N SER A 430 -30.79 18.60 36.65
CA SER A 430 -30.68 18.59 35.18
C SER A 430 -31.24 19.89 34.57
N PRO A 431 -30.63 20.46 33.51
CA PRO A 431 -31.23 21.55 32.76
C PRO A 431 -32.20 21.03 31.69
N THR A 432 -33.41 21.56 31.67
CA THR A 432 -34.44 21.33 30.65
C THR A 432 -34.01 21.94 29.31
N PRO A 433 -34.20 21.27 28.15
CA PRO A 433 -33.92 21.89 26.85
C PRO A 433 -34.91 23.02 26.58
N SER A 434 -34.39 24.18 26.17
CA SER A 434 -35.21 25.36 25.92
C SER A 434 -36.01 25.22 24.62
N ILE A 435 -37.30 25.58 24.66
CA ILE A 435 -38.28 25.60 23.54
C ILE A 435 -37.74 26.24 22.24
N LYS A 436 -36.68 27.07 22.31
CA LYS A 436 -36.03 27.69 21.16
C LYS A 436 -35.24 26.71 20.26
N SER A 437 -34.76 25.58 20.77
CA SER A 437 -33.98 24.62 19.97
C SER A 437 -34.85 23.70 19.12
N GLU A 438 -36.04 23.34 19.60
CA GLU A 438 -37.00 22.53 18.84
C GLU A 438 -37.63 23.32 17.68
N ALA A 439 -37.95 24.60 17.91
CA ALA A 439 -38.49 25.48 16.86
C ALA A 439 -37.48 25.68 15.70
N LYS A 440 -36.19 25.82 16.00
CA LYS A 440 -35.13 25.91 14.97
C LYS A 440 -34.97 24.60 14.19
N LEU A 441 -35.12 23.46 14.86
CA LEU A 441 -35.01 22.16 14.21
C LEU A 441 -36.17 21.93 13.23
N GLU A 442 -37.39 22.30 13.60
CA GLU A 442 -38.55 22.22 12.70
C GLU A 442 -38.43 23.16 11.49
N GLU A 443 -37.85 24.35 11.68
CA GLU A 443 -37.62 25.31 10.60
C GLU A 443 -36.62 24.75 9.57
N ILE A 444 -35.51 24.17 10.04
CA ILE A 444 -34.51 23.53 9.18
C ILE A 444 -35.10 22.31 8.45
N LEU A 445 -35.92 21.49 9.12
CA LEU A 445 -36.58 20.34 8.48
C LEU A 445 -37.56 20.76 7.38
N LYS A 446 -38.29 21.87 7.57
CA LYS A 446 -39.15 22.45 6.53
C LYS A 446 -38.34 22.95 5.34
N GLU A 447 -37.21 23.60 5.57
CA GLU A 447 -36.34 24.10 4.52
C GLU A 447 -35.72 22.96 3.70
N ILE A 448 -35.25 21.89 4.35
CA ILE A 448 -34.77 20.67 3.68
C ILE A 448 -35.87 20.06 2.81
N LYS A 449 -37.12 20.00 3.30
CA LYS A 449 -38.23 19.46 2.52
C LYS A 449 -38.53 20.32 1.30
N SER A 450 -38.56 21.64 1.46
CA SER A 450 -38.76 22.60 0.35
C SER A 450 -37.69 22.46 -0.73
N LEU A 451 -36.41 22.30 -0.33
CA LEU A 451 -35.30 22.11 -1.27
C LEU A 451 -35.41 20.77 -2.02
N LYS A 452 -35.81 19.69 -1.34
CA LYS A 452 -36.04 18.39 -1.99
C LYS A 452 -37.17 18.45 -3.02
N ASP A 453 -38.27 19.14 -2.70
CA ASP A 453 -39.39 19.32 -3.63
C ASP A 453 -38.98 20.16 -4.85
N LEU A 454 -38.14 21.19 -4.65
CA LEU A 454 -37.61 22.00 -5.75
C LEU A 454 -36.72 21.18 -6.69
N VAL A 455 -35.79 20.39 -6.14
CA VAL A 455 -34.91 19.49 -6.92
C VAL A 455 -35.75 18.52 -7.75
N SER A 456 -36.77 17.87 -7.16
CA SER A 456 -37.65 16.96 -7.89
C SER A 456 -38.42 17.67 -9.02
N SER A 457 -38.83 18.93 -8.82
CA SER A 457 -39.48 19.72 -9.88
C SER A 457 -38.52 20.05 -11.03
N GLN A 458 -37.25 20.34 -10.71
CA GLN A 458 -36.21 20.66 -11.67
C GLN A 458 -35.81 19.42 -12.49
N GLU A 459 -35.67 18.26 -11.86
CA GLU A 459 -35.44 16.98 -12.55
C GLU A 459 -36.54 16.68 -13.57
N LYS A 460 -37.82 16.84 -13.18
CA LYS A 460 -38.95 16.67 -14.13
C LYS A 460 -38.88 17.65 -15.30
N ARG A 461 -38.41 18.89 -15.05
CA ARG A 461 -38.24 19.89 -16.11
C ARG A 461 -37.08 19.56 -17.03
N ILE A 462 -35.97 19.04 -16.51
CA ILE A 462 -34.82 18.58 -17.30
C ILE A 462 -35.25 17.45 -18.22
N ILE A 463 -35.93 16.42 -17.69
CA ILE A 463 -36.45 15.29 -18.48
C ILE A 463 -37.37 15.78 -19.62
N LYS A 464 -38.23 16.77 -19.34
CA LYS A 464 -39.12 17.34 -20.35
C LYS A 464 -38.36 18.10 -21.45
N LEU A 465 -37.28 18.79 -21.10
CA LEU A 465 -36.43 19.50 -22.06
C LEU A 465 -35.59 18.53 -22.90
N GLU A 466 -35.11 17.44 -22.29
CA GLU A 466 -34.42 16.35 -22.99
C GLU A 466 -35.34 15.66 -24.01
N ASP A 467 -36.59 15.38 -23.64
CA ASP A 467 -37.60 14.85 -24.57
C ASP A 467 -37.91 15.84 -25.71
N GLN A 468 -37.97 17.14 -25.43
CA GLN A 468 -38.13 18.17 -26.47
C GLN A 468 -36.91 18.26 -27.40
N MET A 469 -35.68 18.16 -26.89
CA MET A 469 -34.49 18.10 -27.75
C MET A 469 -34.50 16.86 -28.66
N SER A 470 -34.91 15.70 -28.12
CA SER A 470 -34.95 14.46 -28.90
C SER A 470 -35.89 14.54 -30.10
N LYS A 471 -36.96 15.34 -30.00
CA LYS A 471 -37.96 15.57 -31.07
C LYS A 471 -37.52 16.61 -32.11
N ILE A 472 -36.53 17.45 -31.80
CA ILE A 472 -35.96 18.44 -32.72
C ILE A 472 -34.79 17.84 -33.52
N ALA A 473 -34.22 16.73 -33.06
CA ALA A 473 -33.06 16.07 -33.68
C ALA A 473 -33.40 15.06 -34.80
N ILE A 474 -34.61 15.11 -35.37
CA ILE A 474 -35.04 14.30 -36.55
C ILE A 474 -35.20 15.19 -37.78
#